data_AF-A0A7S1SUS7-F1
#
_entry.id   AF-A0A7S1SUS7-F1
#
_cell.length_a   1.000
_cell.length_b   1.000
_cell.length_c   1.000
_cell.angle_alpha   90.00
_cell.angle_beta   90.00
_cell.angle_gamma   90.00
#
_symmetry.space_group_name_H-M   'P 1'
#
loop_
_entity.id
_entity.type
_entity.pdbx_description
1 polymer ?
#
loop_
_entity_poly.entity_id
_entity_poly.type
_entity_poly.pdbx_seq_one_letter_code
_entity_poly.pdbx_strand_id
1 'polypeptide(L)'
;EAPPAPGAFPMVLPNLIELAEAATTRNSTEAPANAVGAMTRAVEAVFTSPGILIAGFMRPVVTDAAANDAGRDGAEDLDHGLDGEAIRQVFTSILHTYNSEVVVALANACCTLLDNCEKAAKTPNIAPQAEWLKALLIVSQNPVMGDTRHGPSIVTRLAAAIAALSAPSQQMLALWIGKMPREEFAVRLVRPVQKHISRLCSSTSAMRQNRPELLRIAALLDYLHDINETAGGLIAFEEFHNKEVSEYANLRDEYLLSVEQPPARAPIRSLCQVPFVFTPEAKSRILQGEANLQKRHEVTNSSFHALLAGMHPGHFQWMHITVRRENLLEDALNEIIRRPQDLKKPLKVTFMSAGVVEEGLDEGGVTREFFMLLTRELLDVKYGMFIYLPETRTYWFNQASVEPDVNFKLVGILLGLAIYNSVILDVHLPLVSHSASERSPLNFR
;
A
#
# COMPACT_ATOMS: atom_id res chain seq x y z
N GLU A 1 11.98 49.21 -40.57
CA GLU A 1 11.75 47.76 -40.65
C GLU A 1 11.45 47.26 -39.25
N ALA A 2 10.24 46.74 -39.03
CA ALA A 2 9.89 46.07 -37.78
C ALA A 2 10.55 44.68 -37.76
N PRO A 3 10.98 44.15 -36.60
CA PRO A 3 11.50 42.80 -36.51
C PRO A 3 10.39 41.79 -36.83
N PRO A 4 10.72 40.64 -37.44
CA PRO A 4 9.72 39.63 -37.75
C PRO A 4 9.13 39.07 -36.45
N ALA A 5 7.82 38.86 -36.45
CA ALA A 5 7.10 38.14 -35.40
C ALA A 5 7.73 36.75 -35.20
N PRO A 6 7.75 36.21 -33.97
CA PRO A 6 8.25 34.86 -33.71
C PRO A 6 7.32 33.84 -34.37
N GLY A 7 7.65 33.51 -35.62
CA GLY A 7 7.03 32.45 -36.39
C GLY A 7 7.35 31.10 -35.76
N ALA A 8 6.29 30.39 -35.38
CA ALA A 8 6.29 28.96 -35.20
C ALA A 8 6.84 28.31 -36.47
N PHE A 9 8.11 27.90 -36.45
CA PHE A 9 8.53 26.82 -37.33
C PHE A 9 7.72 25.59 -36.92
N PRO A 10 6.97 24.93 -37.83
CA PRO A 10 6.38 23.65 -37.52
C PRO A 10 7.52 22.69 -37.23
N MET A 11 7.76 22.43 -35.94
CA MET A 11 8.70 21.41 -35.52
C MET A 11 8.08 20.09 -35.95
N VAL A 12 8.56 19.53 -37.07
CA VAL A 12 8.11 18.21 -37.53
C VAL A 12 8.61 17.21 -36.51
N LEU A 13 7.71 16.73 -35.65
CA LEU A 13 8.01 15.69 -34.68
C LEU A 13 8.49 14.45 -35.45
N PRO A 14 9.62 13.83 -35.05
CA PRO A 14 10.07 12.60 -35.69
C PRO A 14 9.01 11.51 -35.50
N ASN A 15 8.62 10.83 -36.57
CA ASN A 15 7.69 9.71 -36.50
C ASN A 15 8.40 8.49 -35.89
N LEU A 16 8.29 8.35 -34.57
CA LEU A 16 8.93 7.28 -33.81
C LEU A 16 8.44 5.87 -34.22
N ILE A 17 7.23 5.74 -34.76
CA ILE A 17 6.70 4.45 -35.23
C ILE A 17 7.41 4.05 -36.53
N GLU A 18 7.43 4.93 -37.53
CA GLU A 18 8.13 4.68 -38.80
C GLU A 18 9.62 4.41 -38.61
N LEU A 19 10.28 5.16 -37.72
CA LEU A 19 11.68 4.92 -37.39
C LEU A 19 11.89 3.55 -36.73
N ALA A 20 10.92 3.05 -35.95
CA ALA A 20 11.01 1.76 -35.27
C ALA A 20 10.82 0.61 -36.25
N GLU A 21 9.90 0.77 -37.21
CA GLU A 21 9.73 -0.14 -38.34
C GLU A 21 10.99 -0.20 -39.20
N ALA A 22 11.58 0.96 -39.53
CA ALA A 22 12.84 1.02 -40.28
C ALA A 22 13.99 0.32 -39.54
N ALA A 23 14.09 0.49 -38.21
CA ALA A 23 15.11 -0.15 -37.38
C ALA A 23 14.93 -1.67 -37.23
N THR A 24 13.72 -2.21 -37.49
CA THR A 24 13.43 -3.65 -37.41
C THR A 24 13.56 -4.36 -38.77
N THR A 25 13.45 -3.65 -39.90
CA THR A 25 13.59 -4.23 -41.23
C THR A 25 15.02 -4.70 -41.55
N ARG A 26 15.19 -6.02 -41.76
CA ARG A 26 16.48 -6.71 -41.97
C ARG A 26 17.14 -6.56 -43.36
N ASN A 27 16.62 -5.71 -44.26
CA ASN A 27 16.91 -5.83 -45.70
C ASN A 27 18.18 -5.12 -46.23
N SER A 28 19.09 -4.65 -45.38
CA SER A 28 20.47 -4.38 -45.83
C SER A 28 21.43 -4.38 -44.64
N THR A 29 22.69 -4.69 -44.84
CA THR A 29 23.70 -4.80 -43.77
C THR A 29 24.21 -3.43 -43.27
N GLU A 30 23.91 -2.33 -43.97
CA GLU A 30 24.34 -0.96 -43.60
C GLU A 30 23.19 -0.02 -43.18
N ALA A 31 21.95 -0.20 -43.69
CA ALA A 31 20.81 0.63 -43.26
C ALA A 31 20.35 0.46 -41.80
N PRO A 32 20.42 -0.72 -41.14
CA PRO A 32 19.88 -0.88 -39.79
C PRO A 32 20.72 -0.14 -38.74
N ALA A 33 22.04 -0.03 -38.91
CA ALA A 33 22.89 0.73 -37.99
C ALA A 33 22.59 2.24 -38.05
N ASN A 34 22.39 2.78 -39.25
CA ASN A 34 21.98 4.17 -39.44
C ASN A 34 20.55 4.44 -38.94
N ALA A 35 19.64 3.49 -39.12
CA ALA A 35 18.26 3.57 -38.62
C ALA A 35 18.20 3.51 -37.08
N VAL A 36 18.99 2.63 -36.46
CA VAL A 36 19.15 2.57 -34.98
C VAL A 36 19.73 3.88 -34.46
N GLY A 37 20.80 4.40 -35.07
CA GLY A 37 21.37 5.70 -34.67
C GLY A 37 20.40 6.87 -34.84
N ALA A 38 19.57 6.86 -35.90
CA ALA A 38 18.50 7.84 -36.09
C ALA A 38 17.40 7.71 -35.02
N MET A 39 16.99 6.48 -34.70
CA MET A 39 16.04 6.18 -33.63
C MET A 39 16.54 6.65 -32.27
N THR A 40 17.77 6.31 -31.91
CA THR A 40 18.40 6.72 -30.64
C THR A 40 18.35 8.25 -30.47
N ARG A 41 18.76 9.01 -31.50
CA ARG A 41 18.69 10.48 -31.49
C ARG A 41 17.27 11.02 -31.41
N ALA A 42 16.32 10.38 -32.10
CA ALA A 42 14.91 10.79 -32.06
C ALA A 42 14.30 10.56 -30.67
N VAL A 43 14.57 9.41 -30.05
CA VAL A 43 14.16 9.10 -28.68
C VAL A 43 14.74 10.11 -27.69
N GLU A 44 16.03 10.42 -27.79
CA GLU A 44 16.66 11.43 -26.92
C GLU A 44 16.02 12.80 -27.10
N ALA A 45 15.80 13.24 -28.34
CA ALA A 45 15.19 14.55 -28.62
C ALA A 45 13.75 14.67 -28.09
N VAL A 46 12.94 13.62 -28.25
CA VAL A 46 11.54 13.61 -27.81
C VAL A 46 11.43 13.48 -26.30
N PHE A 47 12.12 12.51 -25.70
CA PHE A 47 11.92 12.16 -24.29
C PHE A 47 12.72 13.04 -23.31
N THR A 48 13.63 13.91 -23.76
CA THR A 48 14.30 14.88 -22.88
C THR A 48 13.57 16.22 -22.74
N SER A 49 12.61 16.51 -23.64
CA SER A 49 11.89 17.79 -23.68
C SER A 49 10.39 17.59 -23.39
N PRO A 50 9.83 18.19 -22.32
CA PRO A 50 8.43 17.99 -21.95
C PRO A 50 7.48 18.49 -23.05
N GLY A 51 7.76 19.63 -23.68
CA GLY A 51 6.92 20.19 -24.72
C GLY A 51 6.86 19.32 -25.98
N ILE A 52 8.01 18.78 -26.42
CA ILE A 52 8.09 17.88 -27.59
C ILE A 52 7.39 16.56 -27.27
N LEU A 53 7.65 16.00 -26.08
CA LEU A 53 7.01 14.77 -25.61
C LEU A 53 5.49 14.90 -25.59
N ILE A 54 4.95 15.95 -24.96
CA ILE A 54 3.51 16.17 -24.84
C ILE A 54 2.90 16.39 -26.23
N ALA A 55 3.50 17.25 -27.06
CA ALA A 55 3.00 17.52 -28.41
C ALA A 55 2.89 16.24 -29.26
N GLY A 56 3.81 15.29 -29.09
CA GLY A 56 3.76 13.99 -29.76
C GLY A 56 2.62 13.06 -29.34
N PHE A 57 1.94 13.34 -28.23
CA PHE A 57 0.91 12.47 -27.64
C PHE A 57 -0.41 13.18 -27.34
N MET A 58 -0.61 14.42 -27.76
CA MET A 58 -1.91 15.10 -27.61
C MET A 58 -2.93 14.53 -28.60
N ARG A 59 -4.17 14.30 -28.16
CA ARG A 59 -5.27 13.95 -29.07
C ARG A 59 -5.49 15.07 -30.09
N PRO A 60 -5.82 14.74 -31.36
CA PRO A 60 -6.19 15.75 -32.34
C PRO A 60 -7.39 16.54 -31.82
N VAL A 61 -7.31 17.87 -31.88
CA VAL A 61 -8.47 18.73 -31.62
C VAL A 61 -9.45 18.51 -32.77
N VAL A 62 -10.50 17.74 -32.53
CA VAL A 62 -11.60 17.60 -33.48
C VAL A 62 -12.33 18.94 -33.52
N THR A 63 -12.04 19.76 -34.54
CA THR A 63 -12.80 20.99 -34.81
C THR A 63 -14.12 20.62 -35.45
N ASP A 64 -15.04 20.01 -34.70
CA ASP A 64 -16.42 19.89 -35.16
C ASP A 64 -17.07 21.26 -35.00
N ALA A 65 -17.15 22.00 -36.11
CA ALA A 65 -17.85 23.29 -36.22
C ALA A 65 -19.38 23.22 -35.94
N ALA A 66 -19.88 22.09 -35.42
CA ALA A 66 -21.29 21.84 -35.13
C ALA A 66 -21.60 21.62 -33.63
N ALA A 67 -20.61 21.64 -32.74
CA ALA A 67 -20.82 21.47 -31.30
C ALA A 67 -20.67 22.79 -30.54
N ASN A 68 -21.31 23.86 -31.03
CA ASN A 68 -21.57 25.03 -30.19
C ASN A 68 -23.01 24.91 -29.67
N ASP A 69 -23.12 24.95 -28.34
CA ASP A 69 -24.35 25.15 -27.55
C ASP A 69 -24.99 23.93 -26.85
N ALA A 70 -24.16 23.10 -26.21
CA ALA A 70 -24.62 22.30 -25.07
C ALA A 70 -23.63 22.43 -23.91
N GLY A 71 -24.13 22.96 -22.78
CA GLY A 71 -23.50 23.12 -21.46
C GLY A 71 -22.04 22.72 -21.31
N ARG A 72 -21.17 23.72 -21.12
CA ARG A 72 -19.83 23.54 -20.54
C ARG A 72 -19.97 23.05 -19.09
N ASP A 73 -20.19 21.75 -18.93
CA ASP A 73 -20.04 21.06 -17.65
C ASP A 73 -18.55 20.99 -17.31
N GLY A 74 -18.19 21.27 -16.05
CA GLY A 74 -16.80 21.28 -15.54
C GLY A 74 -16.06 19.93 -15.57
N ALA A 75 -16.48 19.00 -16.43
CA ALA A 75 -15.83 17.71 -16.66
C ALA A 75 -14.64 17.81 -17.65
N GLU A 76 -14.62 18.81 -18.54
CA GLU A 76 -13.51 19.05 -19.48
C GLU A 76 -12.20 19.44 -18.77
N ASP A 77 -12.27 20.13 -17.63
CA ASP A 77 -11.09 20.61 -16.87
C ASP A 77 -10.28 19.48 -16.20
N LEU A 78 -10.80 18.25 -16.17
CA LEU A 78 -10.15 17.08 -15.55
C LEU A 78 -9.54 16.10 -16.56
N ASP A 79 -9.67 16.37 -17.86
CA ASP A 79 -9.06 15.58 -18.93
C ASP A 79 -7.63 16.08 -19.23
N HIS A 80 -6.65 15.17 -19.20
CA HIS A 80 -5.26 15.48 -19.54
C HIS A 80 -5.04 15.70 -21.06
N GLY A 81 -5.98 15.29 -21.91
CA GLY A 81 -5.95 15.50 -23.37
C GLY A 81 -4.95 14.62 -24.14
N LEU A 82 -4.14 13.83 -23.44
CA LEU A 82 -3.25 12.83 -24.05
C LEU A 82 -4.01 11.65 -24.69
N ASP A 83 -3.41 11.06 -25.71
CA ASP A 83 -3.82 9.82 -26.36
C ASP A 83 -3.05 8.62 -25.78
N GLY A 84 -3.71 7.88 -24.88
CA GLY A 84 -3.11 6.71 -24.23
C GLY A 84 -2.81 5.55 -25.19
N GLU A 85 -3.56 5.41 -26.29
CA GLU A 85 -3.30 4.37 -27.29
C GLU A 85 -2.03 4.71 -28.08
N ALA A 86 -1.86 5.97 -28.48
CA ALA A 86 -0.64 6.43 -29.15
C ALA A 86 0.60 6.25 -28.26
N ILE A 87 0.51 6.56 -26.95
CA ILE A 87 1.59 6.33 -25.99
C ILE A 87 1.97 4.85 -25.94
N ARG A 88 0.98 3.96 -25.81
CA ARG A 88 1.20 2.51 -25.80
C ARG A 88 1.86 2.03 -27.09
N GLN A 89 1.38 2.46 -28.24
CA GLN A 89 1.92 2.06 -29.53
C GLN A 89 3.37 2.48 -29.69
N VAL A 90 3.71 3.74 -29.38
CA VAL A 90 5.09 4.24 -29.48
C VAL A 90 6.03 3.44 -28.57
N PHE A 91 5.70 3.26 -27.29
CA PHE A 91 6.54 2.48 -26.39
C PHE A 91 6.68 1.02 -26.84
N THR A 92 5.60 0.44 -27.36
CA THR A 92 5.59 -0.92 -27.89
C THR A 92 6.52 -1.01 -29.10
N SER A 93 6.42 -0.12 -30.06
CA SER A 93 7.27 -0.09 -31.26
C SER A 93 8.75 0.13 -30.91
N ILE A 94 9.06 1.05 -29.99
CA ILE A 94 10.43 1.29 -29.53
C ILE A 94 11.04 0.01 -28.91
N LEU A 95 10.28 -0.71 -28.08
CA LEU A 95 10.77 -1.93 -27.46
C LEU A 95 10.87 -3.12 -28.41
N HIS A 96 10.00 -3.22 -29.42
CA HIS A 96 10.06 -4.27 -30.44
C HIS A 96 11.31 -4.17 -31.34
N THR A 97 12.06 -3.07 -31.28
CA THR A 97 13.39 -2.99 -31.91
C THR A 97 14.39 -3.98 -31.31
N TYR A 98 14.16 -4.46 -30.06
CA TYR A 98 15.07 -5.29 -29.27
C TYR A 98 16.52 -4.75 -29.19
N ASN A 99 16.71 -3.46 -29.45
CA ASN A 99 18.04 -2.85 -29.51
C ASN A 99 18.42 -2.25 -28.15
N SER A 100 19.57 -2.66 -27.60
CA SER A 100 20.03 -2.19 -26.30
C SER A 100 20.38 -0.69 -26.29
N GLU A 101 20.89 -0.13 -27.39
CA GLU A 101 21.23 1.29 -27.47
C GLU A 101 19.98 2.16 -27.38
N VAL A 102 18.90 1.76 -28.06
CA VAL A 102 17.62 2.47 -28.02
C VAL A 102 16.99 2.41 -26.63
N VAL A 103 17.04 1.27 -25.96
CA VAL A 103 16.54 1.12 -24.57
C VAL A 103 17.35 1.96 -23.59
N VAL A 104 18.68 1.98 -23.72
CA VAL A 104 19.57 2.82 -22.90
C VAL A 104 19.27 4.31 -23.12
N ALA A 105 19.12 4.73 -24.37
CA ALA A 105 18.79 6.11 -24.72
C ALA A 105 17.42 6.52 -24.16
N LEU A 106 16.40 5.68 -24.29
CA LEU A 106 15.09 5.92 -23.70
C LEU A 106 15.17 6.05 -22.18
N ALA A 107 15.89 5.13 -21.52
CA ALA A 107 16.07 5.18 -20.07
C ALA A 107 16.77 6.45 -19.60
N ASN A 108 17.85 6.85 -20.28
CA ASN A 108 18.61 8.05 -19.96
C ASN A 108 17.77 9.30 -20.21
N ALA A 109 17.07 9.37 -21.34
CA ALA A 109 16.18 10.49 -21.67
C ALA A 109 15.08 10.67 -20.63
N CYS A 110 14.40 9.57 -20.24
CA CYS A 110 13.41 9.61 -19.16
C CYS A 110 14.04 10.04 -17.82
N CYS A 111 15.23 9.55 -17.47
CA CYS A 111 15.92 9.98 -16.25
C CYS A 111 16.20 11.49 -16.28
N THR A 112 16.71 12.03 -17.38
CA THR A 112 16.95 13.48 -17.54
C THR A 112 15.67 14.29 -17.43
N LEU A 113 14.57 13.83 -18.05
CA LEU A 113 13.27 14.49 -17.95
C LEU A 113 12.74 14.53 -16.52
N LEU A 114 12.86 13.42 -15.78
CA LEU A 114 12.44 13.33 -14.38
C LEU A 114 13.29 14.21 -13.47
N ASP A 115 14.61 14.26 -13.69
CA ASP A 115 15.51 15.16 -12.95
C ASP A 115 15.16 16.64 -13.21
N ASN A 116 14.76 16.98 -14.44
CA ASN A 116 14.30 18.33 -14.79
C ASN A 116 12.95 18.64 -14.15
N CYS A 117 12.04 17.67 -14.11
CA CYS A 117 10.75 17.79 -13.42
C CYS A 117 10.94 18.05 -11.91
N GLU A 118 11.81 17.29 -11.24
CA GLU A 118 12.11 17.47 -9.82
C GLU A 118 12.68 18.87 -9.54
N LYS A 119 13.61 19.34 -10.38
CA LYS A 119 14.17 20.70 -10.28
C LYS A 119 13.11 21.77 -10.47
N ALA A 120 12.25 21.61 -11.48
CA ALA A 120 11.17 22.55 -11.79
C ALA A 120 10.11 22.60 -10.68
N ALA A 121 9.80 21.46 -10.04
CA ALA A 121 8.85 21.40 -8.93
C ALA A 121 9.36 22.13 -7.68
N LYS A 122 10.69 22.16 -7.48
CA LYS A 122 11.34 22.86 -6.35
C LYS A 122 11.54 24.36 -6.58
N THR A 123 11.42 24.86 -7.80
CA THR A 123 11.60 26.29 -8.11
C THR A 123 10.26 27.03 -8.05
N PRO A 124 10.05 27.94 -7.08
CA PRO A 124 8.84 28.75 -7.03
C PRO A 124 8.76 29.66 -8.27
N ASN A 125 7.56 29.78 -8.86
CA ASN A 125 7.17 30.67 -9.98
C ASN A 125 7.51 30.31 -11.44
N ILE A 126 8.09 29.14 -11.79
CA ILE A 126 8.62 28.95 -13.17
C ILE A 126 7.98 27.86 -14.05
N ALA A 127 7.10 26.97 -13.57
CA ALA A 127 6.59 25.90 -14.44
C ALA A 127 5.06 25.89 -14.62
N PRO A 128 4.55 25.67 -15.85
CA PRO A 128 3.19 25.19 -16.05
C PRO A 128 3.11 23.78 -15.45
N GLN A 129 2.59 23.68 -14.22
CA GLN A 129 2.49 22.40 -13.49
C GLN A 129 1.81 21.34 -14.36
N ALA A 130 0.82 21.73 -15.18
CA ALA A 130 0.12 20.85 -16.10
C ALA A 130 1.01 20.14 -17.12
N GLU A 131 2.07 20.77 -17.65
CA GLU A 131 2.96 20.12 -18.63
C GLU A 131 3.77 19.01 -17.96
N TRP A 132 4.36 19.29 -16.80
CA TRP A 132 5.11 18.29 -16.06
C TRP A 132 4.23 17.13 -15.59
N LEU A 133 2.98 17.39 -15.20
CA LEU A 133 2.05 16.31 -14.86
C LEU A 133 1.76 15.40 -16.06
N LYS A 134 1.57 15.97 -17.26
CA LYS A 134 1.39 15.17 -18.50
C LYS A 134 2.65 14.39 -18.84
N ALA A 135 3.82 15.00 -18.74
CA ALA A 135 5.10 14.33 -18.95
C ALA A 135 5.31 13.15 -17.98
N LEU A 136 4.97 13.34 -16.69
CA LEU A 136 5.01 12.28 -15.68
C LEU A 136 4.04 11.14 -16.00
N LEU A 137 2.84 11.46 -16.50
CA LEU A 137 1.85 10.45 -16.92
C LEU A 137 2.29 9.65 -18.16
N ILE A 138 3.07 10.27 -19.07
CA ILE A 138 3.65 9.55 -20.21
C ILE A 138 4.78 8.65 -19.72
N VAL A 139 5.68 9.15 -18.86
CA VAL A 139 6.79 8.36 -18.31
C VAL A 139 6.29 7.23 -17.41
N SER A 140 5.18 7.37 -16.69
CA SER A 140 4.58 6.30 -15.89
C SER A 140 4.06 5.12 -16.72
N GLN A 141 3.89 5.30 -18.03
CA GLN A 141 3.53 4.24 -18.97
C GLN A 141 4.77 3.57 -19.58
N ASN A 142 5.99 4.03 -19.24
CA ASN A 142 7.23 3.52 -19.83
C ASN A 142 7.49 2.05 -19.43
N PRO A 143 7.49 1.11 -20.38
CA PRO A 143 7.74 -0.30 -20.12
C PRO A 143 9.15 -0.60 -19.58
N VAL A 144 10.13 0.26 -19.84
CA VAL A 144 11.53 0.11 -19.39
C VAL A 144 11.65 0.16 -17.86
N MET A 145 10.66 0.70 -17.14
CA MET A 145 10.64 0.63 -15.68
C MET A 145 10.69 -0.82 -15.15
N GLY A 146 10.13 -1.78 -15.90
CA GLY A 146 10.20 -3.20 -15.55
C GLY A 146 11.55 -3.86 -15.84
N ASP A 147 12.43 -3.21 -16.62
CA ASP A 147 13.75 -3.73 -16.99
C ASP A 147 14.65 -3.91 -15.75
N THR A 148 15.56 -4.88 -15.83
CA THR A 148 16.44 -5.20 -14.70
C THR A 148 17.60 -4.23 -14.51
N ARG A 149 18.10 -3.65 -15.60
CA ARG A 149 19.28 -2.77 -15.57
C ARG A 149 18.87 -1.32 -15.41
N HIS A 150 17.86 -0.88 -16.14
CA HIS A 150 17.49 0.54 -16.23
C HIS A 150 16.30 0.93 -15.36
N GLY A 151 15.41 -0.01 -15.06
CA GLY A 151 14.21 0.20 -14.25
C GLY A 151 14.44 0.94 -12.92
N PRO A 152 15.40 0.50 -12.07
CA PRO A 152 15.73 1.17 -10.81
C PRO A 152 15.97 2.67 -10.96
N SER A 153 16.75 3.07 -11.96
CA SER A 153 17.15 4.46 -12.18
C SER A 153 15.96 5.37 -12.51
N ILE A 154 15.00 4.85 -13.28
CA ILE A 154 13.78 5.56 -13.66
C ILE A 154 12.83 5.62 -12.45
N VAL A 155 12.59 4.50 -11.78
CA VAL A 155 11.69 4.43 -10.61
C VAL A 155 12.15 5.36 -9.48
N THR A 156 13.46 5.38 -9.17
CA THR A 156 14.01 6.27 -8.14
C THR A 156 13.81 7.75 -8.46
N ARG A 157 13.98 8.15 -9.72
CA ARG A 157 13.75 9.53 -10.17
C ARG A 157 12.28 9.88 -10.26
N LEU A 158 11.42 8.92 -10.64
CA LEU A 158 9.98 9.12 -10.65
C LEU A 158 9.46 9.37 -9.23
N ALA A 159 9.93 8.59 -8.25
CA ALA A 159 9.61 8.81 -6.84
C ALA A 159 10.05 10.20 -6.36
N ALA A 160 11.26 10.64 -6.74
CA ALA A 160 11.78 11.97 -6.37
C ALA A 160 10.99 13.11 -7.04
N ALA A 161 10.67 12.99 -8.33
CA ALA A 161 9.89 13.97 -9.08
C ALA A 161 8.47 14.12 -8.53
N ILE A 162 7.77 13.02 -8.26
CA ILE A 162 6.42 13.04 -7.66
C ILE A 162 6.47 13.63 -6.25
N ALA A 163 7.43 13.23 -5.42
CA ALA A 163 7.57 13.75 -4.06
C ALA A 163 7.88 15.26 -4.00
N ALA A 164 8.45 15.83 -5.06
CA ALA A 164 8.74 17.26 -5.16
C ALA A 164 7.51 18.11 -5.57
N LEU A 165 6.45 17.49 -6.08
CA LEU A 165 5.23 18.19 -6.48
C LEU A 165 4.47 18.76 -5.28
N SER A 166 3.67 19.80 -5.54
CA SER A 166 2.69 20.31 -4.56
C SER A 166 1.56 19.29 -4.34
N ALA A 167 0.92 19.32 -3.17
CA ALA A 167 -0.19 18.41 -2.87
C ALA A 167 -1.34 18.44 -3.91
N PRO A 168 -1.79 19.60 -4.44
CA PRO A 168 -2.79 19.62 -5.51
C PRO A 168 -2.32 18.93 -6.80
N SER A 169 -1.04 19.08 -7.15
CA SER A 169 -0.47 18.44 -8.34
C SER A 169 -0.33 16.94 -8.18
N GLN A 170 0.03 16.46 -6.99
CA GLN A 170 0.00 15.03 -6.67
C GLN A 170 -1.43 14.48 -6.74
N GLN A 171 -2.44 15.21 -6.27
CA GLN A 171 -3.83 14.78 -6.37
C GLN A 171 -4.32 14.72 -7.82
N MET A 172 -3.94 15.69 -8.66
CA MET A 172 -4.29 15.68 -10.08
C MET A 172 -3.64 14.52 -10.82
N LEU A 173 -2.34 14.27 -10.58
CA LEU A 173 -1.65 13.13 -11.15
C LEU A 173 -2.26 11.80 -10.70
N ALA A 174 -2.65 11.70 -9.42
CA ALA A 174 -3.30 10.52 -8.86
C ALA A 174 -4.62 10.23 -9.57
N LEU A 175 -5.43 11.27 -9.80
CA LEU A 175 -6.67 11.15 -10.56
C LEU A 175 -6.45 10.63 -11.98
N TRP A 176 -5.41 11.10 -12.67
CA TRP A 176 -5.09 10.64 -14.02
C TRP A 176 -4.54 9.22 -14.06
N ILE A 177 -3.65 8.86 -13.15
CA ILE A 177 -3.15 7.48 -13.02
C ILE A 177 -4.31 6.54 -12.66
N GLY A 178 -5.24 6.98 -11.82
CA GLY A 178 -6.44 6.21 -11.45
C GLY A 178 -7.39 5.90 -12.61
N LYS A 179 -7.29 6.64 -13.72
CA LYS A 179 -8.07 6.39 -14.96
C LYS A 179 -7.36 5.44 -15.93
N MET A 180 -6.11 5.04 -15.66
CA MET A 180 -5.37 4.12 -16.54
C MET A 180 -6.00 2.73 -16.57
N PRO A 181 -5.82 1.96 -17.67
CA PRO A 181 -6.20 0.55 -17.70
C PRO A 181 -5.52 -0.24 -16.58
N ARG A 182 -6.28 -1.13 -15.93
CA ARG A 182 -5.84 -1.91 -14.76
C ARG A 182 -4.54 -2.69 -15.00
N GLU A 183 -4.41 -3.30 -16.18
CA GLU A 183 -3.21 -4.05 -16.56
C GLU A 183 -1.97 -3.15 -16.71
N GLU A 184 -2.14 -1.94 -17.24
CA GLU A 184 -1.05 -0.98 -17.37
C GLU A 184 -0.61 -0.46 -16.01
N PHE A 185 -1.57 -0.12 -15.14
CA PHE A 185 -1.29 0.27 -13.77
C PHE A 185 -0.47 -0.83 -13.04
N ALA A 186 -0.87 -2.09 -13.19
CA ALA A 186 -0.14 -3.21 -12.61
C ALA A 186 1.28 -3.37 -13.19
N VAL A 187 1.39 -3.48 -14.51
CA VAL A 187 2.64 -3.88 -15.22
C VAL A 187 3.62 -2.72 -15.36
N ARG A 188 3.15 -1.48 -15.49
CA ARG A 188 4.00 -0.30 -15.71
C ARG A 188 4.37 0.42 -14.42
N LEU A 189 3.53 0.39 -13.39
CA LEU A 189 3.78 1.11 -12.14
C LEU A 189 4.06 0.18 -10.97
N VAL A 190 3.07 -0.60 -10.54
CA VAL A 190 3.15 -1.34 -9.27
C VAL A 190 4.24 -2.40 -9.30
N ARG A 191 4.27 -3.28 -10.32
CA ARG A 191 5.26 -4.38 -10.40
C ARG A 191 6.70 -3.88 -10.55
N PRO A 192 7.01 -2.85 -11.36
CA PRO A 192 8.33 -2.24 -11.40
C PRO A 192 8.80 -1.66 -10.06
N VAL A 193 7.91 -0.96 -9.34
CA VAL A 193 8.20 -0.41 -8.00
C VAL A 193 8.46 -1.54 -7.00
N GLN A 194 7.60 -2.57 -6.98
CA GLN A 194 7.79 -3.78 -6.17
C GLN A 194 9.12 -4.47 -6.46
N LYS A 195 9.44 -4.67 -7.73
CA LYS A 195 10.70 -5.31 -8.17
C LYS A 195 11.91 -4.51 -7.70
N HIS A 196 11.84 -3.19 -7.70
CA HIS A 196 12.91 -2.34 -7.15
C HIS A 196 13.03 -2.46 -5.63
N ILE A 197 11.91 -2.44 -4.90
CA ILE A 197 11.88 -2.69 -3.44
C ILE A 197 12.54 -4.04 -3.11
N SER A 198 12.17 -5.12 -3.81
CA SER A 198 12.74 -6.46 -3.57
C SER A 198 14.27 -6.49 -3.80
N ARG A 199 14.79 -5.72 -4.78
CA ARG A 199 16.25 -5.58 -4.97
C ARG A 199 16.93 -4.86 -3.82
N LEU A 200 16.33 -3.79 -3.31
CA LEU A 200 16.85 -3.04 -2.16
C LEU A 200 16.81 -3.89 -0.87
N CYS A 201 15.95 -4.91 -0.85
CA CYS A 201 15.70 -5.80 0.28
C CYS A 201 16.24 -7.22 0.09
N SER A 202 17.29 -7.44 -0.70
CA SER A 202 17.83 -8.79 -0.95
C SER A 202 18.43 -9.49 0.29
N SER A 203 18.68 -8.75 1.36
CA SER A 203 19.10 -9.26 2.67
C SER A 203 18.88 -8.20 3.76
N THR A 204 18.94 -8.61 5.03
CA THR A 204 18.86 -7.66 6.17
C THR A 204 19.97 -6.60 6.14
N SER A 205 21.18 -6.94 5.65
CA SER A 205 22.27 -5.96 5.52
C SER A 205 22.03 -5.01 4.34
N ALA A 206 21.53 -5.50 3.21
CA ALA A 206 21.16 -4.69 2.06
C ALA A 206 20.05 -3.67 2.42
N MET A 207 19.01 -4.12 3.14
CA MET A 207 17.95 -3.22 3.63
C MET A 207 18.51 -2.07 4.48
N ARG A 208 19.47 -2.36 5.37
CA ARG A 208 20.07 -1.34 6.23
C ARG A 208 20.88 -0.33 5.42
N GLN A 209 21.67 -0.80 4.44
CA GLN A 209 22.48 0.06 3.57
C GLN A 209 21.60 0.95 2.67
N ASN A 210 20.53 0.37 2.13
CA ASN A 210 19.64 1.02 1.17
C ASN A 210 18.45 1.73 1.82
N ARG A 211 18.39 1.82 3.16
CA ARG A 211 17.21 2.30 3.89
C ARG A 211 16.63 3.63 3.36
N PRO A 212 17.41 4.69 3.11
CA PRO A 212 16.85 5.96 2.64
C PRO A 212 16.18 5.85 1.27
N GLU A 213 16.72 5.03 0.39
CA GLU A 213 16.11 4.77 -0.92
C GLU A 213 14.88 3.90 -0.77
N LEU A 214 14.97 2.80 0.00
CA LEU A 214 13.85 1.91 0.27
C LEU A 214 12.61 2.66 0.78
N LEU A 215 12.76 3.55 1.76
CA LEU A 215 11.64 4.33 2.30
C LEU A 215 11.06 5.31 1.27
N ARG A 216 11.89 5.86 0.37
CA ARG A 216 11.42 6.73 -0.72
C ARG A 216 10.61 5.94 -1.75
N ILE A 217 11.07 4.75 -2.12
CA ILE A 217 10.35 3.89 -3.06
C ILE A 217 9.07 3.33 -2.41
N ALA A 218 9.10 3.01 -1.12
CA ALA A 218 7.92 2.64 -0.35
C ALA A 218 6.88 3.78 -0.32
N ALA A 219 7.31 5.05 -0.23
CA ALA A 219 6.41 6.21 -0.35
C ALA A 219 5.78 6.34 -1.73
N LEU A 220 6.51 6.01 -2.80
CA LEU A 220 5.91 5.92 -4.14
C LEU A 220 4.88 4.78 -4.21
N LEU A 221 5.17 3.63 -3.59
CA LEU A 221 4.22 2.52 -3.53
C LEU A 221 2.97 2.86 -2.70
N ASP A 222 3.12 3.62 -1.61
CA ASP A 222 2.04 4.17 -0.78
C ASP A 222 1.12 5.08 -1.60
N TYR A 223 1.70 6.00 -2.35
CA TYR A 223 0.97 6.85 -3.27
C TYR A 223 0.21 6.05 -4.34
N LEU A 224 0.80 4.98 -4.89
CA LEU A 224 0.12 4.09 -5.84
C LEU A 224 -0.99 3.25 -5.16
N HIS A 225 -0.77 2.81 -3.94
CA HIS A 225 -1.79 2.10 -3.15
C HIS A 225 -3.00 3.01 -2.89
N ASP A 226 -2.79 4.27 -2.51
CA ASP A 226 -3.87 5.24 -2.34
C ASP A 226 -4.64 5.48 -3.65
N ILE A 227 -3.95 5.54 -4.79
CA ILE A 227 -4.60 5.61 -6.11
C ILE A 227 -5.46 4.37 -6.36
N ASN A 228 -4.94 3.17 -6.05
CA ASN A 228 -5.67 1.93 -6.21
C ASN A 228 -6.99 1.92 -5.43
N GLU A 229 -6.94 2.31 -4.15
CA GLU A 229 -8.12 2.35 -3.27
C GLU A 229 -9.12 3.41 -3.74
N THR A 230 -8.65 4.61 -4.08
CA THR A 230 -9.53 5.71 -4.51
C THR A 230 -10.18 5.45 -5.88
N ALA A 231 -9.54 4.67 -6.76
CA ALA A 231 -10.08 4.27 -8.04
C ALA A 231 -10.96 2.99 -7.97
N GLY A 232 -11.28 2.49 -6.77
CA GLY A 232 -12.18 1.36 -6.57
C GLY A 232 -11.52 -0.01 -6.75
N GLY A 233 -10.22 -0.13 -6.44
CA GLY A 233 -9.46 -1.37 -6.52
C GLY A 233 -9.11 -1.74 -7.96
N LEU A 234 -8.16 -1.01 -8.57
CA LEU A 234 -7.66 -1.30 -9.91
C LEU A 234 -7.02 -2.69 -9.99
N ILE A 235 -6.27 -3.07 -8.97
CA ILE A 235 -5.62 -4.37 -8.81
C ILE A 235 -5.90 -4.94 -7.43
N ALA A 236 -5.67 -6.24 -7.28
CA ALA A 236 -5.85 -6.94 -6.02
C ALA A 236 -4.88 -6.40 -4.95
N PHE A 237 -5.36 -6.28 -3.71
CA PHE A 237 -4.58 -5.80 -2.57
C PHE A 237 -3.29 -6.61 -2.38
N GLU A 238 -3.32 -7.91 -2.69
CA GLU A 238 -2.18 -8.81 -2.58
C GLU A 238 -1.04 -8.48 -3.54
N GLU A 239 -1.28 -7.76 -4.65
CA GLU A 239 -0.20 -7.28 -5.53
C GLU A 239 0.68 -6.21 -4.84
N PHE A 240 0.22 -5.64 -3.73
CA PHE A 240 1.00 -4.71 -2.92
C PHE A 240 1.84 -5.40 -1.83
N HIS A 241 1.64 -6.70 -1.57
CA HIS A 241 2.50 -7.45 -0.65
C HIS A 241 3.91 -7.67 -1.24
N ASN A 242 4.95 -7.41 -0.44
CA ASN A 242 6.34 -7.68 -0.76
C ASN A 242 6.91 -8.74 0.20
N LYS A 243 7.31 -9.90 -0.35
CA LYS A 243 7.81 -11.03 0.43
C LYS A 243 9.19 -10.75 1.00
N GLU A 244 10.08 -10.14 0.22
CA GLU A 244 11.44 -9.83 0.65
C GLU A 244 11.44 -8.83 1.82
N VAL A 245 10.58 -7.81 1.77
CA VAL A 245 10.37 -6.90 2.91
C VAL A 245 9.90 -7.67 4.15
N SER A 246 8.93 -8.58 3.98
CA SER A 246 8.38 -9.38 5.08
C SER A 246 9.40 -10.35 5.70
N GLU A 247 10.35 -10.84 4.90
CA GLU A 247 11.37 -11.80 5.31
C GLU A 247 12.56 -11.12 6.00
N TYR A 248 13.05 -10.03 5.42
CA TYR A 248 14.34 -9.44 5.84
C TYR A 248 14.23 -8.22 6.75
N ALA A 249 13.05 -7.58 6.84
CA ALA A 249 12.85 -6.45 7.75
C ALA A 249 12.95 -6.89 9.20
N ASN A 250 13.64 -6.10 10.04
CA ASN A 250 13.52 -6.26 11.48
C ASN A 250 12.18 -5.67 11.94
N LEU A 251 11.13 -6.49 11.93
CA LEU A 251 9.76 -6.10 12.25
C LEU A 251 9.63 -5.41 13.62
N ARG A 252 10.47 -5.80 14.59
CA ARG A 252 10.50 -5.18 15.91
C ARG A 252 11.01 -3.75 15.84
N ASP A 253 12.12 -3.52 15.16
CA ASP A 253 12.71 -2.18 15.03
C ASP A 253 11.79 -1.26 14.23
N GLU A 254 11.17 -1.78 13.16
CA GLU A 254 10.18 -1.04 12.37
C GLU A 254 8.98 -0.64 13.24
N TYR A 255 8.43 -1.56 14.03
CA TYR A 255 7.36 -1.24 14.97
C TYR A 255 7.78 -0.15 15.97
N LEU A 256 8.96 -0.27 16.59
CA LEU A 256 9.44 0.74 17.55
C LEU A 256 9.58 2.13 16.92
N LEU A 257 10.13 2.20 15.69
CA LEU A 257 10.22 3.46 14.94
C LEU A 257 8.85 4.05 14.58
N SER A 258 7.82 3.21 14.43
CA SER A 258 6.45 3.66 14.11
C SER A 258 5.70 4.24 15.32
N VAL A 259 6.07 3.84 16.54
CA VAL A 259 5.45 4.32 17.79
C VAL A 259 5.97 5.71 18.17
N GLU A 260 7.16 6.10 17.70
CA GLU A 260 7.67 7.45 17.88
C GLU A 260 6.75 8.46 17.17
N GLN A 261 6.17 9.42 17.90
CA GLN A 261 5.25 10.40 17.33
C GLN A 261 5.98 11.25 16.27
N PRO A 262 5.64 11.12 14.98
CA PRO A 262 6.27 11.93 13.96
C PRO A 262 5.71 13.35 14.00
N PRO A 263 6.50 14.38 13.63
CA PRO A 263 5.94 15.68 13.34
C PRO A 263 4.95 15.55 12.18
N ALA A 264 3.88 16.36 12.21
CA ALA A 264 2.90 16.38 11.13
C ALA A 264 3.60 16.62 9.78
N ARG A 265 3.31 15.77 8.77
CA ARG A 265 3.90 15.78 7.42
C ARG A 265 5.36 15.30 7.29
N ALA A 266 5.87 14.52 8.24
CA ALA A 266 7.18 13.87 8.08
C ALA A 266 7.15 12.82 6.96
N PRO A 267 8.26 12.62 6.23
CA PRO A 267 8.40 11.48 5.31
C PRO A 267 8.33 10.16 6.09
N ILE A 268 8.01 9.07 5.38
CA ILE A 268 7.99 7.72 5.93
C ILE A 268 9.35 7.40 6.57
N ARG A 269 9.33 6.98 7.83
CA ARG A 269 10.50 6.55 8.62
C ARG A 269 10.51 5.06 8.89
N SER A 270 9.34 4.43 8.83
CA SER A 270 9.17 3.01 9.05
C SER A 270 8.26 2.38 8.00
N LEU A 271 8.57 1.15 7.62
CA LEU A 271 7.72 0.32 6.77
C LEU A 271 6.38 -0.03 7.46
N CYS A 272 6.29 0.03 8.79
CA CYS A 272 5.02 -0.12 9.53
C CYS A 272 4.03 1.02 9.26
N GLN A 273 4.48 2.15 8.69
CA GLN A 273 3.58 3.23 8.24
C GLN A 273 2.92 2.91 6.89
N VAL A 274 3.42 1.90 6.16
CA VAL A 274 2.86 1.40 4.90
C VAL A 274 2.51 -0.09 5.03
N PRO A 275 1.60 -0.47 5.95
CA PRO A 275 1.43 -1.85 6.37
C PRO A 275 1.00 -2.80 5.25
N PHE A 276 0.40 -2.29 4.16
CA PHE A 276 0.03 -3.10 3.00
C PHE A 276 1.23 -3.80 2.34
N VAL A 277 2.48 -3.34 2.56
CA VAL A 277 3.66 -4.02 1.99
C VAL A 277 3.95 -5.36 2.65
N PHE A 278 3.46 -5.57 3.88
CA PHE A 278 3.71 -6.79 4.63
C PHE A 278 2.69 -7.87 4.29
N THR A 279 3.20 -9.09 4.15
CA THR A 279 2.38 -10.31 4.11
C THR A 279 1.54 -10.46 5.40
N PRO A 280 0.40 -11.17 5.36
CA PRO A 280 -0.40 -11.46 6.55
C PRO A 280 0.40 -12.11 7.68
N GLU A 281 1.35 -13.00 7.35
CA GLU A 281 2.23 -13.65 8.33
C GLU A 281 3.15 -12.64 9.02
N ALA A 282 3.72 -11.69 8.27
CA ALA A 282 4.53 -10.63 8.85
C ALA A 282 3.70 -9.68 9.72
N LYS A 283 2.50 -9.29 9.26
CA LYS A 283 1.55 -8.48 10.05
C LYS A 283 1.19 -9.17 11.36
N SER A 284 0.92 -10.48 11.33
CA SER A 284 0.68 -11.26 12.55
C SER A 284 1.88 -11.21 13.50
N ARG A 285 3.12 -11.39 13.01
CA ARG A 285 4.32 -11.26 13.84
C ARG A 285 4.51 -9.86 14.44
N ILE A 286 4.17 -8.80 13.70
CA ILE A 286 4.19 -7.42 14.21
C ILE A 286 3.20 -7.29 15.38
N LEU A 287 1.94 -7.70 15.19
CA LEU A 287 0.89 -7.63 16.22
C LEU A 287 1.26 -8.45 17.46
N GLN A 288 1.82 -9.65 17.29
CA GLN A 288 2.32 -10.46 18.40
C GLN A 288 3.50 -9.79 19.11
N GLY A 289 4.40 -9.16 18.35
CA GLY A 289 5.51 -8.38 18.89
C GLY A 289 5.04 -7.20 19.74
N GLU A 290 4.08 -6.43 19.23
CA GLU A 290 3.40 -5.34 19.93
C GLU A 290 2.75 -5.82 21.23
N ALA A 291 1.93 -6.87 21.18
CA ALA A 291 1.27 -7.43 22.34
C ALA A 291 2.28 -7.83 23.42
N ASN A 292 3.39 -8.46 23.03
CA ASN A 292 4.46 -8.85 23.95
C ASN A 292 5.23 -7.65 24.54
N LEU A 293 5.39 -6.56 23.81
CA LEU A 293 5.99 -5.33 24.35
C LEU A 293 5.05 -4.68 25.39
N GLN A 294 3.76 -4.61 25.08
CA GLN A 294 2.76 -4.02 25.96
C GLN A 294 2.57 -4.85 27.24
N LYS A 295 2.56 -6.19 27.15
CA LYS A 295 2.57 -7.09 28.33
C LYS A 295 3.75 -6.83 29.24
N ARG A 296 4.97 -6.73 28.69
CA ARG A 296 6.18 -6.46 29.49
C ARG A 296 6.11 -5.10 30.17
N HIS A 297 5.63 -4.09 29.45
CA HIS A 297 5.45 -2.75 30.01
C HIS A 297 4.47 -2.78 31.19
N GLU A 298 3.33 -3.46 31.05
CA GLU A 298 2.33 -3.54 32.10
C GLU A 298 2.81 -4.34 33.32
N VAL A 299 3.54 -5.44 33.12
CA VAL A 299 4.18 -6.20 34.21
C VAL A 299 5.17 -5.33 34.97
N THR A 300 5.96 -4.53 34.25
CA THR A 300 6.96 -3.64 34.86
C THR A 300 6.26 -2.55 35.67
N ASN A 301 5.24 -1.92 35.09
CA ASN A 301 4.47 -0.87 35.73
C ASN A 301 3.77 -1.38 36.99
N SER A 302 3.09 -2.52 36.89
CA SER A 302 2.40 -3.15 38.03
C SER A 302 3.37 -3.63 39.11
N SER A 303 4.53 -4.15 38.74
CA SER A 303 5.56 -4.55 39.70
C SER A 303 6.12 -3.34 40.46
N PHE A 304 6.33 -2.22 39.76
CA PHE A 304 6.76 -0.97 40.37
C PHE A 304 5.72 -0.41 41.34
N HIS A 305 4.45 -0.38 40.94
CA HIS A 305 3.35 0.04 41.80
C HIS A 305 3.19 -0.86 43.04
N ALA A 306 3.31 -2.18 42.88
CA ALA A 306 3.27 -3.12 44.00
C ALA A 306 4.40 -2.87 45.00
N LEU A 307 5.63 -2.66 44.52
CA LEU A 307 6.78 -2.33 45.36
C LEU A 307 6.56 -1.03 46.13
N LEU A 308 6.04 0.01 45.48
CA LEU A 308 5.72 1.30 46.12
C LEU A 308 4.65 1.15 47.21
N ALA A 309 3.71 0.23 47.02
CA ALA A 309 2.67 -0.12 48.00
C ALA A 309 3.14 -1.11 49.09
N GLY A 310 4.41 -1.51 49.10
CA GLY A 310 4.96 -2.48 50.06
C GLY A 310 4.45 -3.92 49.86
N MET A 311 3.89 -4.21 48.68
CA MET A 311 3.33 -5.50 48.32
C MET A 311 4.34 -6.33 47.50
N HIS A 312 4.22 -7.66 47.56
CA HIS A 312 5.06 -8.55 46.76
C HIS A 312 4.73 -8.42 45.26
N PRO A 313 5.70 -8.08 44.38
CA PRO A 313 5.44 -7.81 42.96
C PRO A 313 4.77 -8.97 42.23
N GLY A 314 5.08 -10.20 42.63
CA GLY A 314 4.57 -11.41 41.98
C GLY A 314 3.03 -11.49 41.91
N HIS A 315 2.28 -10.89 42.85
CA HIS A 315 0.81 -10.99 42.82
C HIS A 315 0.14 -10.14 41.74
N PHE A 316 0.85 -9.20 41.10
CA PHE A 316 0.26 -8.19 40.22
C PHE A 316 0.72 -8.29 38.75
N GLN A 317 1.42 -9.37 38.40
CA GLN A 317 2.06 -9.55 37.09
C GLN A 317 1.15 -10.16 36.03
N TRP A 318 0.02 -10.76 36.43
CA TRP A 318 -0.85 -11.48 35.52
C TRP A 318 -2.30 -10.99 35.60
N MET A 319 -2.98 -11.08 34.46
CA MET A 319 -4.43 -11.12 34.43
C MET A 319 -4.86 -12.55 34.73
N HIS A 320 -5.40 -12.80 35.92
CA HIS A 320 -5.91 -14.12 36.28
C HIS A 320 -7.39 -14.23 35.94
N ILE A 321 -7.74 -15.20 35.10
CA ILE A 321 -9.14 -15.58 34.83
C ILE A 321 -9.40 -16.94 35.46
N THR A 322 -10.29 -16.98 36.45
CA THR A 322 -10.70 -18.22 37.12
C THR A 322 -12.13 -18.53 36.72
N VAL A 323 -12.36 -19.69 36.11
CA VAL A 323 -13.64 -20.03 35.49
C VAL A 323 -14.05 -21.46 35.82
N ARG A 324 -15.36 -21.68 36.01
CA ARG A 324 -15.94 -23.01 36.14
C ARG A 324 -16.25 -23.59 34.77
N ARG A 325 -15.97 -24.87 34.56
CA ARG A 325 -16.25 -25.54 33.26
C ARG A 325 -17.73 -25.58 32.91
N GLU A 326 -18.61 -25.49 33.90
CA GLU A 326 -20.05 -25.50 33.72
C GLU A 326 -20.62 -24.12 33.37
N ASN A 327 -19.83 -23.05 33.55
CA ASN A 327 -20.27 -21.66 33.40
C ASN A 327 -19.14 -20.75 32.86
N LEU A 328 -18.46 -21.14 31.78
CA LEU A 328 -17.25 -20.43 31.34
C LEU A 328 -17.56 -19.00 30.92
N LEU A 329 -18.62 -18.78 30.13
CA LEU A 329 -18.87 -17.47 29.54
C LEU A 329 -19.18 -16.45 30.64
N GLU A 330 -20.14 -16.73 31.51
CA GLU A 330 -20.53 -15.81 32.58
C GLU A 330 -19.36 -15.52 33.55
N ASP A 331 -18.60 -16.54 33.94
CA ASP A 331 -17.44 -16.36 34.82
C ASP A 331 -16.35 -15.51 34.14
N ALA A 332 -16.08 -15.74 32.85
CA ALA A 332 -15.09 -14.96 32.08
C ALA A 332 -15.52 -13.49 31.92
N LEU A 333 -16.79 -13.25 31.61
CA LEU A 333 -17.35 -11.89 31.50
C LEU A 333 -17.24 -11.15 32.83
N ASN A 334 -17.59 -11.81 33.95
CA ASN A 334 -17.46 -11.25 35.28
C ASN A 334 -16.01 -10.89 35.65
N GLU A 335 -15.04 -11.71 35.25
CA GLU A 335 -13.63 -11.43 35.48
C GLU A 335 -13.12 -10.21 34.70
N ILE A 336 -13.54 -10.06 33.45
CA ILE A 336 -13.21 -8.88 32.63
C ILE A 336 -13.79 -7.61 33.24
N ILE A 337 -15.06 -7.65 33.68
CA ILE A 337 -15.74 -6.50 34.30
C ILE A 337 -15.04 -6.08 35.60
N ARG A 338 -14.58 -7.06 36.40
CA ARG A 338 -13.93 -6.81 37.69
C ARG A 338 -12.53 -6.21 37.53
N ARG A 339 -11.81 -6.56 36.47
CA ARG A 339 -10.37 -6.23 36.30
C ARG A 339 -10.03 -5.61 34.93
N PRO A 340 -10.71 -4.53 34.49
CA PRO A 340 -10.46 -3.92 33.19
C PRO A 340 -9.03 -3.36 33.03
N GLN A 341 -8.40 -2.95 34.14
CA GLN A 341 -7.02 -2.46 34.13
C GLN A 341 -5.98 -3.54 33.83
N ASP A 342 -6.31 -4.81 34.06
CA ASP A 342 -5.38 -5.93 33.90
C ASP A 342 -5.40 -6.53 32.49
N LEU A 343 -6.31 -6.09 31.61
CA LEU A 343 -6.53 -6.68 30.26
C LEU A 343 -5.27 -6.73 29.37
N LYS A 344 -4.28 -5.87 29.66
CA LYS A 344 -3.01 -5.79 28.92
C LYS A 344 -1.87 -6.57 29.57
N LYS A 345 -2.11 -7.21 30.72
CA LYS A 345 -1.14 -8.10 31.37
C LYS A 345 -1.09 -9.46 30.67
N PRO A 346 0.01 -10.23 30.85
CA PRO A 346 0.01 -11.64 30.52
C PRO A 346 -1.19 -12.36 31.15
N LEU A 347 -1.94 -13.10 30.33
CA LEU A 347 -3.10 -13.87 30.78
C LEU A 347 -2.65 -15.17 31.45
N LYS A 348 -3.32 -15.55 32.53
CA LYS A 348 -3.24 -16.86 33.16
C LYS A 348 -4.63 -17.37 33.46
N VAL A 349 -4.96 -18.56 32.95
CA VAL A 349 -6.28 -19.16 33.15
C VAL A 349 -6.22 -20.26 34.20
N THR A 350 -7.28 -20.40 34.99
CA THR A 350 -7.43 -21.46 35.98
C THR A 350 -8.85 -22.02 35.92
N PHE A 351 -8.96 -23.32 35.66
CA PHE A 351 -10.24 -24.02 35.70
C PHE A 351 -10.59 -24.44 37.11
N MET A 352 -11.88 -24.34 37.43
CA MET A 352 -12.47 -24.94 38.61
C MET A 352 -13.46 -26.02 38.18
N SER A 353 -13.42 -27.16 38.85
CA SER A 353 -14.44 -28.21 38.72
C SER A 353 -14.87 -28.67 40.10
N ALA A 354 -16.18 -28.81 40.32
CA ALA A 354 -16.77 -29.19 41.61
C ALA A 354 -16.27 -28.36 42.81
N GLY A 355 -15.93 -27.08 42.60
CA GLY A 355 -15.44 -26.18 43.64
C GLY A 355 -13.95 -26.32 43.99
N VAL A 356 -13.21 -27.16 43.27
CA VAL A 356 -11.76 -27.35 43.44
C VAL A 356 -11.01 -26.83 42.22
N VAL A 357 -9.83 -26.24 42.44
CA VAL A 357 -8.94 -25.80 41.37
C VAL A 357 -8.35 -27.02 40.66
N GLU A 358 -8.45 -27.05 39.33
CA GLU A 358 -7.81 -28.08 38.54
C GLU A 358 -6.28 -27.89 38.53
N GLU A 359 -5.54 -28.96 38.77
CA GLU A 359 -4.07 -28.93 38.68
C GLU A 359 -3.65 -28.80 37.21
N GLY A 360 -3.18 -27.60 36.85
CA GLY A 360 -2.62 -27.32 35.54
C GLY A 360 -1.63 -26.17 35.61
N LEU A 361 -0.37 -26.43 35.23
CA LEU A 361 0.58 -25.35 34.99
C LEU A 361 0.29 -24.76 33.61
N ASP A 362 -0.20 -23.52 33.58
CA ASP A 362 -0.47 -22.84 32.31
C ASP A 362 0.83 -22.41 31.62
N GLU A 363 1.38 -23.30 30.79
CA GLU A 363 2.42 -22.99 29.80
C GLU A 363 1.80 -22.60 28.44
N GLY A 364 0.53 -22.16 28.43
CA GLY A 364 -0.25 -21.76 27.25
C GLY A 364 -1.27 -22.80 26.79
N GLY A 365 -1.17 -24.05 27.24
CA GLY A 365 -2.15 -25.11 26.93
C GLY A 365 -3.53 -24.83 27.52
N VAL A 366 -3.58 -24.43 28.80
CA VAL A 366 -4.83 -24.12 29.51
C VAL A 366 -5.49 -22.88 28.91
N THR A 367 -4.70 -21.84 28.59
CA THR A 367 -5.22 -20.65 27.90
C THR A 367 -5.83 -20.98 26.53
N ARG A 368 -5.20 -21.86 25.73
CA ARG A 368 -5.76 -22.29 24.44
C ARG A 368 -7.06 -23.07 24.60
N GLU A 369 -7.10 -24.00 25.55
CA GLU A 369 -8.31 -24.77 25.86
C GLU A 369 -9.45 -23.84 26.28
N PHE A 370 -9.17 -22.88 27.16
CA PHE A 370 -10.13 -21.87 27.59
C PHE A 370 -10.78 -21.14 26.42
N PHE A 371 -9.99 -20.58 25.51
CA PHE A 371 -10.53 -19.89 24.35
C PHE A 371 -11.31 -20.81 23.41
N MET A 372 -10.87 -22.05 23.22
CA MET A 372 -11.60 -23.03 22.41
C MET A 372 -12.98 -23.36 23.01
N LEU A 373 -13.05 -23.61 24.32
CA LEU A 373 -14.31 -23.90 25.01
C LEU A 373 -15.23 -22.68 25.01
N LEU A 374 -14.67 -21.51 25.33
CA LEU A 374 -15.39 -20.24 25.33
C LEU A 374 -15.98 -19.91 23.95
N THR A 375 -15.22 -20.10 22.87
CA THR A 375 -15.71 -19.86 21.51
C THR A 375 -16.88 -20.79 21.16
N ARG A 376 -16.81 -22.08 21.53
CA ARG A 376 -17.93 -23.00 21.32
C ARG A 376 -19.16 -22.59 22.09
N GLU A 377 -18.98 -22.18 23.33
CA GLU A 377 -20.05 -21.71 24.19
C GLU A 377 -20.69 -20.43 23.64
N LEU A 378 -19.88 -19.46 23.23
CA LEU A 378 -20.33 -18.20 22.65
C LEU A 378 -21.19 -18.37 21.39
N LEU A 379 -20.85 -19.34 20.55
CA LEU A 379 -21.53 -19.62 19.29
C LEU A 379 -22.73 -20.57 19.45
N ASP A 380 -22.99 -21.04 20.67
CA ASP A 380 -24.15 -21.87 20.98
C ASP A 380 -25.44 -21.03 20.91
N VAL A 381 -26.46 -21.58 20.25
CA VAL A 381 -27.78 -20.97 20.08
C VAL A 381 -28.41 -20.62 21.43
N LYS A 382 -28.06 -21.32 22.52
CA LYS A 382 -28.57 -21.06 23.87
C LYS A 382 -28.28 -19.65 24.40
N TYR A 383 -27.20 -18.99 23.96
CA TYR A 383 -26.91 -17.60 24.35
C TYR A 383 -27.53 -16.58 23.39
N GLY A 384 -28.02 -17.01 22.23
CA GLY A 384 -28.77 -16.14 21.32
C GLY A 384 -27.99 -14.96 20.73
N MET A 385 -26.66 -14.88 20.90
CA MET A 385 -25.85 -13.76 20.40
C MET A 385 -25.52 -13.86 18.91
N PHE A 386 -25.32 -15.09 18.42
CA PHE A 386 -24.96 -15.39 17.04
C PHE A 386 -25.94 -16.40 16.43
N ILE A 387 -26.12 -16.30 15.11
CA ILE A 387 -26.83 -17.26 14.29
C ILE A 387 -25.87 -17.91 13.31
N TYR A 388 -26.00 -19.22 13.11
CA TYR A 388 -25.26 -19.93 12.08
C TYR A 388 -25.98 -19.79 10.73
N LEU A 389 -25.22 -19.44 9.69
CA LEU A 389 -25.68 -19.33 8.31
C LEU A 389 -25.17 -20.56 7.54
N PRO A 390 -26.02 -21.57 7.27
CA PRO A 390 -25.61 -22.82 6.62
C PRO A 390 -25.05 -22.61 5.21
N GLU A 391 -25.52 -21.59 4.49
CA GLU A 391 -25.18 -21.32 3.09
C GLU A 391 -23.71 -20.93 2.95
N THR A 392 -23.21 -20.11 3.87
CA THR A 392 -21.83 -19.60 3.88
C THR A 392 -20.94 -20.33 4.90
N ARG A 393 -21.53 -21.18 5.74
CA ARG A 393 -20.87 -21.84 6.89
C ARG A 393 -20.23 -20.84 7.85
N THR A 394 -20.88 -19.71 8.05
CA THR A 394 -20.40 -18.62 8.92
C THR A 394 -21.39 -18.30 10.03
N TYR A 395 -20.95 -17.58 11.04
CA TYR A 395 -21.78 -17.02 12.10
C TYR A 395 -22.02 -15.54 11.86
N TRP A 396 -23.24 -15.06 12.17
CA TRP A 396 -23.61 -13.66 12.09
C TRP A 396 -24.29 -13.20 13.38
N PHE A 397 -24.28 -11.89 13.64
CA PHE A 397 -24.96 -11.33 14.81
C PHE A 397 -26.46 -11.58 14.74
N ASN A 398 -27.04 -12.07 15.85
CA ASN A 398 -28.47 -12.26 15.95
C ASN A 398 -29.17 -10.92 16.19
N GLN A 399 -29.87 -10.40 15.17
CA GLN A 399 -30.63 -9.15 15.27
C GLN A 399 -31.80 -9.21 16.25
N ALA A 400 -32.27 -10.41 16.60
CA ALA A 400 -33.33 -10.65 17.56
C ALA A 400 -32.81 -11.02 18.96
N SER A 401 -31.51 -10.84 19.22
CA SER A 401 -30.93 -11.13 20.53
C SER A 401 -31.56 -10.25 21.61
N VAL A 402 -31.87 -10.87 22.75
CA VAL A 402 -32.32 -10.18 23.97
C VAL A 402 -31.16 -9.87 24.92
N GLU A 403 -29.95 -10.31 24.59
CA GLU A 403 -28.74 -10.04 25.36
C GLU A 403 -28.42 -8.54 25.32
N PRO A 404 -28.01 -7.93 26.44
CA PRO A 404 -27.68 -6.52 26.50
C PRO A 404 -26.41 -6.20 25.70
N ASP A 405 -26.34 -5.00 25.11
CA ASP A 405 -25.19 -4.53 24.30
C ASP A 405 -23.83 -4.68 25.00
N VAL A 406 -23.82 -4.57 26.33
CA VAL A 406 -22.61 -4.76 27.14
C VAL A 406 -22.01 -6.15 26.95
N ASN A 407 -22.84 -7.19 26.78
CA ASN A 407 -22.37 -8.56 26.57
C ASN A 407 -21.68 -8.69 25.22
N PHE A 408 -22.22 -8.07 24.16
CA PHE A 408 -21.54 -8.02 22.85
C PHE A 408 -20.18 -7.30 22.92
N LYS A 409 -20.09 -6.21 23.69
CA LYS A 409 -18.82 -5.52 23.93
C LYS A 409 -17.82 -6.42 24.66
N LEU A 410 -18.25 -7.10 25.73
CA LEU A 410 -17.38 -7.97 26.52
C LEU A 410 -16.91 -9.20 25.72
N VAL A 411 -17.78 -9.75 24.87
CA VAL A 411 -17.43 -10.77 23.88
C VAL A 411 -16.37 -10.24 22.91
N GLY A 412 -16.52 -9.01 22.41
CA GLY A 412 -15.47 -8.35 21.61
C GLY A 412 -14.13 -8.24 22.35
N ILE A 413 -14.15 -7.94 23.65
CA ILE A 413 -12.95 -7.93 24.49
C ILE A 413 -12.35 -9.34 24.60
N LEU A 414 -13.17 -10.38 24.78
CA LEU A 414 -12.69 -11.78 24.82
C LEU A 414 -12.03 -12.21 23.50
N LEU A 415 -12.63 -11.87 22.36
CA LEU A 415 -12.03 -12.12 21.05
C LEU A 415 -10.72 -11.34 20.88
N GLY A 416 -10.68 -10.08 21.33
CA GLY A 416 -9.47 -9.26 21.35
C GLY A 416 -8.37 -9.87 22.24
N LEU A 417 -8.73 -10.41 23.41
CA LEU A 417 -7.80 -11.11 24.31
C LEU A 417 -7.21 -12.36 23.66
N ALA A 418 -7.97 -13.09 22.85
CA ALA A 418 -7.45 -14.24 22.11
C ALA A 418 -6.36 -13.80 21.11
N ILE A 419 -6.64 -12.76 20.31
CA ILE A 419 -5.68 -12.16 19.37
C ILE A 419 -4.43 -11.66 20.12
N TYR A 420 -4.64 -10.93 21.22
CA TYR A 420 -3.58 -10.39 22.07
C TYR A 420 -2.68 -11.47 22.69
N ASN A 421 -3.21 -12.68 22.88
CA ASN A 421 -2.48 -13.83 23.40
C ASN A 421 -2.04 -14.82 22.31
N SER A 422 -2.10 -14.43 21.04
CA SER A 422 -1.71 -15.26 19.90
C SER A 422 -2.46 -16.59 19.84
N VAL A 423 -3.73 -16.60 20.26
CA VAL A 423 -4.60 -17.78 20.22
C VAL A 423 -5.50 -17.68 19.00
N ILE A 424 -5.40 -18.69 18.14
CA ILE A 424 -6.27 -18.83 16.97
C ILE A 424 -7.62 -19.37 17.44
N LEU A 425 -8.68 -18.66 17.08
CA LEU A 425 -10.06 -19.05 17.36
C LEU A 425 -10.68 -19.71 16.13
N ASP A 426 -11.48 -20.75 16.35
CA ASP A 426 -12.27 -21.40 15.29
C ASP A 426 -13.60 -20.66 15.10
N VAL A 427 -13.51 -19.42 14.59
CA VAL A 427 -14.68 -18.57 14.31
C VAL A 427 -14.65 -18.17 12.84
N HIS A 428 -15.75 -18.44 12.14
CA HIS A 428 -15.94 -18.01 10.76
C HIS A 428 -17.00 -16.93 10.70
N LEU A 429 -16.58 -15.69 10.52
CA LEU A 429 -17.47 -14.56 10.25
C LEU A 429 -17.48 -14.30 8.74
N PRO A 430 -18.61 -13.88 8.15
CA PRO A 430 -18.62 -13.52 6.73
C PRO A 430 -17.76 -12.27 6.50
N LEU A 431 -17.11 -12.22 5.34
CA LEU A 431 -16.46 -11.02 4.87
C LEU A 431 -17.55 -9.97 4.61
N VAL A 432 -17.51 -8.86 5.33
CA VAL A 432 -18.34 -7.70 5.01
C VAL A 432 -17.70 -7.05 3.79
N SER A 433 -18.13 -7.44 2.59
CA SER A 433 -17.74 -6.72 1.38
C SER A 433 -18.23 -5.29 1.52
N HIS A 434 -17.34 -4.31 1.40
CA HIS A 434 -17.72 -2.90 1.20
C HIS A 434 -18.48 -2.78 -0.13
N SER A 435 -19.74 -3.20 -0.18
CA SER A 435 -20.65 -2.78 -1.24
C SER A 435 -20.75 -1.26 -1.13
N ALA A 436 -20.46 -0.58 -2.23
CA ALA A 436 -20.15 0.85 -2.38
C ALA A 436 -21.16 1.89 -1.82
N SER A 437 -22.14 1.49 -1.01
CA SER A 437 -23.18 2.35 -0.44
C SER A 437 -22.94 2.80 1.01
N GLU A 438 -22.07 2.14 1.79
CA GLU A 438 -21.80 2.55 3.18
C GLU A 438 -20.33 2.94 3.36
N ARG A 439 -20.05 4.21 3.06
CA ARG A 439 -18.79 4.89 3.37
C ARG A 439 -18.67 5.09 4.88
N SER A 440 -18.16 4.08 5.57
CA SER A 440 -17.51 4.23 6.85
C SER A 440 -16.47 3.12 6.96
N PRO A 441 -15.16 3.42 6.96
CA PRO A 441 -14.17 2.40 7.26
C PRO A 441 -14.40 1.97 8.71
N LEU A 442 -14.80 0.72 8.92
CA LEU A 442 -14.69 0.06 10.22
C LEU A 442 -13.20 -0.11 10.51
N ASN A 443 -12.58 0.98 10.97
CA ASN A 443 -11.26 0.94 11.56
C ASN A 443 -11.39 0.17 12.88
N PHE A 444 -11.04 -1.11 12.87
CA PHE A 444 -10.60 -1.76 14.10
C PHE A 444 -9.22 -1.17 14.43
N ARG A 445 -9.25 -0.07 15.18
CA ARG A 445 -8.10 0.45 15.92
C ARG A 445 -7.98 -0.23 17.26
#